data_AF-Q4DIL5-F1
#
_entry.id   AF-Q4DIL5-F1
#
_cell.length_a   1.000
_cell.length_b   1.000
_cell.length_c   1.000
_cell.angle_alpha   90.00
_cell.angle_beta   90.00
_cell.angle_gamma   90.00
#
_symmetry.space_group_name_H-M   'P 1'
#
loop_
_entity.id
_entity.type
_entity.pdbx_description
1 polymer ?
#
loop_
_entity_poly.entity_id
_entity_poly.type
_entity_poly.pdbx_seq_one_letter_code
_entity_poly.pdbx_strand_id
1 'polypeptide(L)'
;MAAASFEFVQGSERLDWGVLVAIDLQRLMKDTNVDTLQRIVENIAFARVTRDEAAMFTPEHILHLFTLCQLVIQYLVCSQECLAKINVKLTERLQEMQHRRDSAEAEREKLHEENVILRKEVKAQRRTLLAYEYANSAGGGVGMTALGGGQSYICPQCGDAYTKKESLQSHVRKRHAAVKNGASPQSQPQEVEKTAYEAQLLQQRQLQEKVEKLENLLEKEKERNDRIQHDSMMMLMQAAMGGAQTKTPSPSPMPPPPPPATATAAVAAAPTTTQKQQTQETLERSPQFHAPPLQVPPEVSAIPVMPDIAALQRYNMTRQQEAANNALLRKISELEALICDLKSTKKDTAEARAAPVPEPARTTVTATPPMEVSSRPPPPPSTQTKQKEQQQSST
;
A
#
# COMPACT_ATOMS: atom_id res chain seq x y z
N MET A 1 -11.54 24.84 0.52
CA MET A 1 -12.67 25.71 0.90
C MET A 1 -12.22 27.15 0.64
N ALA A 2 -13.05 27.98 0.00
CA ALA A 2 -12.80 29.42 0.03
C ALA A 2 -12.95 29.90 1.49
N ALA A 3 -12.03 30.72 1.98
CA ALA A 3 -12.24 31.39 3.25
C ALA A 3 -13.46 32.30 3.11
N ALA A 4 -14.40 32.24 4.07
CA ALA A 4 -15.47 33.23 4.15
C ALA A 4 -14.83 34.62 4.26
N SER A 5 -15.31 35.59 3.47
CA SER A 5 -14.82 36.96 3.52
C SER A 5 -15.02 37.53 4.92
N PHE A 6 -13.96 38.10 5.50
CA PHE A 6 -14.05 38.78 6.77
C PHE A 6 -14.87 40.06 6.63
N GLU A 7 -15.89 40.22 7.47
CA GLU A 7 -16.74 41.41 7.55
C GLU A 7 -16.73 41.94 8.98
N PHE A 8 -16.66 43.27 9.13
CA PHE A 8 -16.72 43.91 10.45
C PHE A 8 -18.17 43.89 10.97
N VAL A 9 -18.40 43.14 12.04
CA VAL A 9 -19.67 43.14 12.77
C VAL A 9 -19.68 44.31 13.75
N GLN A 10 -20.67 45.21 13.63
CA GLN A 10 -20.86 46.24 14.65
C GLN A 10 -21.48 45.63 15.90
N GLY A 11 -20.80 45.79 17.03
CA GLY A 11 -21.26 45.35 18.34
C GLY A 11 -22.64 45.92 18.73
N SER A 12 -23.52 45.05 19.23
CA SER A 12 -24.85 45.41 19.76
C SER A 12 -24.86 45.67 21.26
N GLU A 13 -23.86 45.18 21.99
CA GLU A 13 -23.85 45.16 23.45
C GLU A 13 -23.18 46.41 24.03
N ARG A 14 -23.52 46.75 25.27
CA ARG A 14 -22.87 47.84 26.01
C ARG A 14 -21.61 47.31 26.68
N LEU A 15 -20.56 48.13 26.75
CA LEU A 15 -19.32 47.77 27.45
C LEU A 15 -19.61 47.48 28.93
N ASP A 16 -19.44 46.24 29.39
CA ASP A 16 -19.59 45.89 30.80
C ASP A 16 -18.35 46.37 31.58
N TRP A 17 -18.43 47.62 32.02
CA TRP A 17 -17.38 48.29 32.78
C TRP A 17 -17.11 47.65 34.14
N GLY A 18 -18.12 47.02 34.76
CA GLY A 18 -17.97 46.37 36.06
C GLY A 18 -17.02 45.17 35.98
N VAL A 19 -17.14 44.37 34.92
CA VAL A 19 -16.21 43.26 34.64
C VAL A 19 -14.79 43.77 34.36
N LEU A 20 -14.64 44.87 33.59
CA LEU A 20 -13.31 45.38 33.22
C LEU A 20 -12.55 45.99 34.40
N VAL A 21 -13.21 46.76 35.27
CA VAL A 21 -12.57 47.38 36.45
C VAL A 21 -12.22 46.34 37.53
N ALA A 22 -12.96 45.23 37.62
CA ALA A 22 -12.66 44.14 38.54
C ALA A 22 -11.36 43.37 38.21
N ILE A 23 -10.75 43.61 37.04
CA ILE A 23 -9.53 42.94 36.60
C ILE A 23 -8.30 43.70 37.08
N ASP A 24 -7.54 43.07 37.99
CA ASP A 24 -6.20 43.52 38.37
C ASP A 24 -5.23 43.32 37.21
N LEU A 25 -4.83 44.43 36.57
CA LEU A 25 -3.86 44.46 35.47
C LEU A 25 -2.46 43.97 35.89
N GLN A 26 -2.00 44.31 37.09
CA GLN A 26 -0.67 43.91 37.57
C GLN A 26 -0.61 42.40 37.72
N ARG A 27 -1.67 41.81 38.30
CA ARG A 27 -1.80 40.36 38.38
C ARG A 27 -1.98 39.72 37.00
N LEU A 28 -2.78 40.29 36.11
CA LEU A 28 -3.00 39.74 34.77
C LEU A 28 -1.70 39.67 33.95
N MET A 29 -0.88 40.72 34.01
CA MET A 29 0.43 40.79 33.36
C MET A 29 1.43 39.79 33.96
N LYS A 30 1.38 39.54 35.28
CA LYS A 30 2.28 38.62 35.98
C LYS A 30 1.89 37.15 35.77
N ASP A 31 0.62 36.83 35.97
CA ASP A 31 0.11 35.45 35.94
C ASP A 31 -0.16 34.96 34.50
N THR A 32 -0.16 35.86 33.50
CA THR A 32 -0.48 35.58 32.08
C THR A 32 -1.79 34.78 31.92
N ASN A 33 -2.83 35.21 32.64
CA ASN A 33 -4.10 34.47 32.71
C ASN A 33 -4.91 34.61 31.41
N VAL A 34 -4.76 33.64 30.52
CA VAL A 34 -5.44 33.57 29.22
C VAL A 34 -6.96 33.45 29.38
N ASP A 35 -7.48 32.72 30.38
CA ASP A 35 -8.92 32.58 30.61
C ASP A 35 -9.60 33.94 30.90
N THR A 36 -8.91 34.83 31.61
CA THR A 36 -9.38 36.20 31.83
C THR A 36 -9.39 37.01 30.54
N LEU A 37 -8.35 36.90 29.69
CA LEU A 37 -8.33 37.57 28.39
C LEU A 37 -9.45 37.06 27.47
N GLN A 38 -9.64 35.74 27.38
CA GLN A 38 -10.71 35.12 26.58
C GLN A 38 -12.09 35.64 26.98
N ARG A 39 -12.39 35.72 28.29
CA ARG A 39 -13.68 36.22 28.79
C ARG A 39 -13.96 37.69 28.45
N ILE A 40 -12.93 38.52 28.28
CA ILE A 40 -13.12 39.95 27.95
C ILE A 40 -12.95 40.28 26.46
N VAL A 41 -12.44 39.35 25.63
CA VAL A 41 -12.26 39.61 24.20
C VAL A 41 -13.59 40.00 23.55
N GLU A 42 -14.68 39.29 23.85
CA GLU A 42 -16.01 39.61 23.28
C GLU A 42 -16.55 40.94 23.80
N ASN A 43 -16.46 41.20 25.12
CA ASN A 43 -16.85 42.46 25.75
C ASN A 43 -16.08 43.67 25.14
N ILE A 44 -14.79 43.52 24.80
CA ILE A 44 -14.01 44.60 24.19
C ILE A 44 -14.23 44.71 22.67
N ALA A 45 -14.31 43.58 21.96
CA ALA A 45 -14.41 43.55 20.50
C ALA A 45 -15.81 43.90 19.96
N PHE A 46 -16.86 43.56 20.71
CA PHE A 46 -18.26 43.74 20.30
C PHE A 46 -19.06 44.68 21.22
N ALA A 47 -18.38 45.48 22.06
CA ALA A 47 -19.03 46.59 22.74
C ALA A 47 -19.22 47.80 21.83
N ARG A 48 -20.37 48.45 22.02
CA ARG A 48 -20.65 49.81 21.56
C ARG A 48 -20.55 50.76 22.75
N VAL A 49 -19.64 51.72 22.66
CA VAL A 49 -19.55 52.85 23.60
C VAL A 49 -20.23 54.07 22.99
N THR A 50 -21.26 54.58 23.65
CA THR A 50 -21.93 55.83 23.28
C THR A 50 -21.16 57.06 23.77
N ARG A 51 -21.46 58.24 23.24
CA ARG A 51 -20.83 59.50 23.66
C ARG A 51 -21.07 59.79 25.14
N ASP A 52 -22.26 59.48 25.64
CA ASP A 52 -22.66 59.75 27.02
C ASP A 52 -21.95 58.80 28.00
N GLU A 53 -21.71 57.56 27.59
CA GLU A 53 -20.86 56.61 28.34
C GLU A 53 -19.40 57.03 28.36
N ALA A 54 -18.85 57.43 27.20
CA ALA A 54 -17.49 57.94 27.11
C ALA A 54 -17.26 59.20 27.96
N ALA A 55 -18.28 60.05 28.13
CA ALA A 55 -18.22 61.23 28.98
C ALA A 55 -18.16 60.91 30.49
N MET A 56 -18.52 59.68 30.90
CA MET A 56 -18.38 59.20 32.28
C MET A 56 -17.01 58.55 32.55
N PHE A 57 -16.14 58.43 31.55
CA PHE A 57 -14.81 57.84 31.74
C PHE A 57 -13.84 58.86 32.34
N THR A 58 -13.21 58.50 33.46
CA THR A 58 -12.08 59.23 34.01
C THR A 58 -10.80 58.88 33.23
N PRO A 59 -9.70 59.65 33.39
CA PRO A 59 -8.41 59.29 32.78
C PRO A 59 -7.95 57.87 33.14
N GLU A 60 -8.20 57.44 34.39
CA GLU A 60 -7.87 56.10 34.88
C GLU A 60 -8.66 55.02 34.13
N HIS A 61 -9.96 55.25 33.86
CA HIS A 61 -10.77 54.34 33.05
C HIS A 61 -10.19 54.17 31.64
N ILE A 62 -9.78 55.26 31.00
CA ILE A 62 -9.20 55.23 29.65
C ILE A 62 -7.86 54.47 29.65
N LEU A 63 -6.99 54.71 30.62
CA LEU A 63 -5.71 54.01 30.76
C LEU A 63 -5.91 52.50 31.01
N HIS A 64 -6.87 52.13 31.86
CA HIS A 64 -7.20 50.74 32.16
C HIS A 64 -7.73 50.00 30.93
N LEU A 65 -8.70 50.59 30.23
CA LEU A 65 -9.24 50.04 28.97
C LEU A 65 -8.15 49.91 27.90
N PHE A 66 -7.33 50.94 27.70
CA PHE A 66 -6.25 50.89 26.71
C PHE A 66 -5.24 49.78 27.01
N THR A 67 -4.91 49.57 28.29
CA THR A 67 -4.03 48.48 28.71
C THR A 67 -4.67 47.10 28.49
N LEU A 68 -5.97 46.93 28.78
CA LEU A 68 -6.70 45.70 28.47
C LEU A 68 -6.73 45.44 26.95
N CYS A 69 -7.00 46.45 26.13
CA CYS A 69 -6.94 46.35 24.67
C CYS A 69 -5.54 45.93 24.18
N GLN A 70 -4.47 46.50 24.73
CA GLN A 70 -3.09 46.08 24.40
C GLN A 70 -2.83 44.61 24.74
N LEU A 71 -3.31 44.12 25.89
CA LEU A 71 -3.15 42.70 26.28
C LEU A 71 -4.00 41.77 25.41
N VAL A 72 -5.23 42.16 25.08
CA VAL A 72 -6.10 41.40 24.16
C VAL A 72 -5.50 41.34 22.75
N ILE A 73 -4.97 42.43 22.21
CA ILE A 73 -4.32 42.45 20.89
C ILE A 73 -3.08 41.53 20.89
N GLN A 74 -2.23 41.60 21.92
CA GLN A 74 -1.07 40.70 22.05
C GLN A 74 -1.50 39.23 22.11
N TYR A 75 -2.56 38.92 22.87
CA TYR A 75 -3.14 37.58 22.92
C TYR A 75 -3.67 37.10 21.57
N LEU A 76 -4.42 37.95 20.84
CA LEU A 76 -4.98 37.61 19.54
C LEU A 76 -3.89 37.38 18.47
N VAL A 77 -2.84 38.20 18.46
CA VAL A 77 -1.68 38.01 17.56
C VAL A 77 -0.96 36.70 17.89
N CYS A 78 -0.67 36.44 19.17
CA CYS A 78 -0.03 35.18 19.60
C CYS A 78 -0.90 33.95 19.26
N SER A 79 -2.22 34.05 19.44
CA SER A 79 -3.19 33.02 19.07
C SER A 79 -3.19 32.76 17.57
N GLN A 80 -3.21 33.82 16.74
CA GLN A 80 -3.13 33.71 15.27
C GLN A 80 -1.83 33.02 14.82
N GLU A 81 -0.69 33.39 15.39
CA GLU A 81 0.59 32.73 15.11
C GLU A 81 0.59 31.25 15.53
N CYS A 82 0.02 30.92 16.69
CA CYS A 82 -0.08 29.55 17.18
C CYS A 82 -0.95 28.71 16.24
N LEU A 83 -2.12 29.21 15.86
CA LEU A 83 -3.03 28.59 14.91
C LEU A 83 -2.38 28.43 13.52
N ALA A 84 -1.63 29.42 13.04
CA ALA A 84 -0.87 29.32 11.79
C ALA A 84 0.19 28.19 11.84
N LYS A 85 0.98 28.14 12.92
CA LYS A 85 1.99 27.08 13.16
C LYS A 85 1.34 25.68 13.26
N ILE A 86 0.15 25.57 13.85
CA ILE A 86 -0.62 24.31 13.90
C ILE A 86 -1.15 23.94 12.51
N ASN A 87 -1.70 24.89 11.75
CA ASN A 87 -2.21 24.64 10.40
C ASN A 87 -1.11 24.16 9.43
N VAL A 88 0.10 24.73 9.51
CA VAL A 88 1.26 24.25 8.73
C VAL A 88 1.58 22.79 9.10
N LYS A 89 1.75 22.47 10.39
CA LYS A 89 2.03 21.10 10.86
C LYS A 89 0.94 20.09 10.49
N LEU A 90 -0.34 20.50 10.52
CA LEU A 90 -1.45 19.67 10.07
C LEU A 90 -1.42 19.43 8.56
N THR A 91 -1.03 20.44 7.77
CA THR A 91 -0.89 20.33 6.31
C THR A 91 0.28 19.42 5.94
N GLU A 92 1.44 19.58 6.58
CA GLU A 92 2.61 18.70 6.42
C GLU A 92 2.26 17.25 6.76
N ARG A 93 1.57 17.01 7.89
CA ARG A 93 1.12 15.68 8.30
C ARG A 93 0.08 15.08 7.35
N LEU A 94 -0.82 15.89 6.79
CA LEU A 94 -1.75 15.43 5.74
C LEU A 94 -1.01 15.00 4.48
N GLN A 95 0.01 15.77 4.04
CA GLN A 95 0.84 15.43 2.89
C GLN A 95 1.66 14.15 3.13
N GLU A 96 2.26 13.97 4.32
CA GLU A 96 2.97 12.73 4.68
C GLU A 96 2.03 11.52 4.63
N MET A 97 0.84 11.61 5.24
CA MET A 97 -0.14 10.52 5.26
C MET A 97 -0.70 10.22 3.87
N GLN A 98 -0.89 11.25 3.03
CA GLN A 98 -1.25 11.07 1.63
C GLN A 98 -0.16 10.34 0.85
N HIS A 99 1.10 10.79 0.93
CA HIS A 99 2.22 10.14 0.24
C HIS A 99 2.41 8.68 0.67
N ARG A 100 2.22 8.38 1.96
CA ARG A 100 2.25 7.01 2.51
C ARG A 100 1.10 6.15 1.97
N ARG A 101 -0.12 6.71 1.85
CA ARG A 101 -1.27 6.02 1.25
C ARG A 101 -1.05 5.75 -0.23
N ASP A 102 -0.57 6.74 -0.99
CA ASP A 102 -0.31 6.62 -2.43
C ASP A 102 0.80 5.58 -2.69
N SER A 103 1.85 5.55 -1.87
CA SER A 103 2.93 4.56 -1.95
C SER A 103 2.45 3.13 -1.63
N ALA A 104 1.63 2.97 -0.58
CA ALA A 104 1.05 1.68 -0.23
C ALA A 104 0.02 1.18 -1.26
N GLU A 105 -0.69 2.09 -1.92
CA GLU A 105 -1.61 1.76 -3.03
C GLU A 105 -0.84 1.25 -4.26
N ALA A 106 0.27 1.91 -4.63
CA ALA A 106 1.14 1.45 -5.71
C ALA A 106 1.80 0.09 -5.40
N GLU A 107 2.22 -0.15 -4.15
CA GLU A 107 2.73 -1.46 -3.72
C GLU A 107 1.63 -2.55 -3.79
N ARG A 108 0.41 -2.24 -3.34
CA ARG A 108 -0.75 -3.14 -3.43
C ARG A 108 -1.07 -3.50 -4.89
N GLU A 109 -1.02 -2.53 -5.80
CA GLU A 109 -1.24 -2.75 -7.23
C GLU A 109 -0.17 -3.67 -7.83
N LYS A 110 1.12 -3.38 -7.59
CA LYS A 110 2.24 -4.24 -8.03
C LYS A 110 2.12 -5.68 -7.52
N LEU A 111 1.80 -5.87 -6.22
CA LEU A 111 1.62 -7.20 -5.62
C LEU A 111 0.37 -7.92 -6.17
N HIS A 112 -0.65 -7.18 -6.59
CA HIS A 112 -1.83 -7.71 -7.26
C HIS A 112 -1.49 -8.23 -8.66
N GLU A 113 -0.76 -7.45 -9.46
CA GLU A 113 -0.27 -7.87 -10.78
C GLU A 113 0.62 -9.12 -10.70
N GLU A 114 1.58 -9.15 -9.77
CA GLU A 114 2.44 -10.30 -9.52
C GLU A 114 1.61 -11.54 -9.13
N ASN A 115 0.61 -11.39 -8.25
CA ASN A 115 -0.32 -12.47 -7.91
C ASN A 115 -1.09 -12.99 -9.13
N VAL A 116 -1.55 -12.10 -10.01
CA VAL A 116 -2.26 -12.49 -11.24
C VAL A 116 -1.35 -13.27 -12.19
N ILE A 117 -0.07 -12.90 -12.30
CA ILE A 117 0.94 -13.63 -13.09
C ILE A 117 1.23 -15.00 -12.47
N LEU A 118 1.53 -15.06 -11.17
CA LEU A 118 1.82 -16.30 -10.45
C LEU A 118 0.64 -17.29 -10.51
N ARG A 119 -0.61 -16.81 -10.38
CA ARG A 119 -1.81 -17.65 -10.55
C ARG A 119 -1.93 -18.23 -11.97
N LYS A 120 -1.57 -17.48 -13.01
CA LYS A 120 -1.52 -17.96 -14.40
C LYS A 120 -0.41 -19.00 -14.58
N GLU A 121 0.76 -18.78 -13.99
CA GLU A 121 1.90 -19.69 -14.07
C GLU A 121 1.62 -21.01 -13.33
N VAL A 122 1.16 -20.98 -12.08
CA VAL A 122 0.75 -22.18 -11.32
C VAL A 122 -0.30 -22.98 -12.09
N LYS A 123 -1.28 -22.32 -12.73
CA LYS A 123 -2.28 -23.01 -13.59
C LYS A 123 -1.64 -23.62 -14.84
N ALA A 124 -0.60 -23.02 -15.41
CA ALA A 124 0.14 -23.58 -16.53
C ALA A 124 1.04 -24.76 -16.13
N GLN A 125 1.76 -24.65 -15.01
CA GLN A 125 2.58 -25.73 -14.45
C GLN A 125 1.72 -26.94 -14.08
N ARG A 126 0.55 -26.75 -13.42
CA ARG A 126 -0.41 -27.84 -13.13
C ARG A 126 -0.88 -28.59 -14.38
N ARG A 127 -1.24 -27.87 -15.46
CA ARG A 127 -1.60 -28.51 -16.75
C ARG A 127 -0.43 -29.28 -17.37
N THR A 128 0.79 -28.78 -17.19
CA THR A 128 2.01 -29.40 -17.72
C THR A 128 2.34 -30.68 -16.96
N LEU A 129 2.21 -30.69 -15.63
CA LEU A 129 2.37 -31.88 -14.79
C LEU A 129 1.34 -32.97 -15.16
N LEU A 130 0.05 -32.62 -15.26
CA LEU A 130 -1.00 -33.55 -15.70
C LEU A 130 -0.68 -34.15 -17.08
N ALA A 131 -0.17 -33.36 -18.02
CA ALA A 131 0.23 -33.86 -19.35
C ALA A 131 1.40 -34.86 -19.27
N TYR A 132 2.38 -34.63 -18.40
CA TYR A 132 3.46 -35.60 -18.14
C TYR A 132 2.97 -36.88 -17.47
N GLU A 133 2.04 -36.77 -16.51
CA GLU A 133 1.40 -37.92 -15.86
C GLU A 133 0.64 -38.78 -16.88
N TYR A 134 -0.22 -38.18 -17.71
CA TYR A 134 -0.91 -38.88 -18.79
C TYR A 134 0.05 -39.54 -19.80
N ALA A 135 1.13 -38.86 -20.19
CA ALA A 135 2.13 -39.43 -21.10
C ALA A 135 2.86 -40.63 -20.47
N ASN A 136 3.19 -40.55 -19.18
CA ASN A 136 3.86 -41.63 -18.45
C ASN A 136 2.91 -42.83 -18.22
N SER A 137 1.62 -42.58 -17.97
CA SER A 137 0.58 -43.62 -17.88
C SER A 137 0.21 -44.25 -19.22
N ALA A 138 0.42 -43.56 -20.35
CA ALA A 138 0.16 -44.09 -21.69
C ALA A 138 1.38 -44.82 -22.31
N GLY A 139 2.60 -44.51 -21.87
CA GLY A 139 3.85 -45.08 -22.41
C GLY A 139 4.35 -46.36 -21.72
N GLY A 140 3.77 -46.75 -20.59
CA GLY A 140 4.17 -47.95 -19.84
C GLY A 140 2.95 -48.73 -19.34
N GLY A 141 2.89 -50.02 -19.65
CA GLY A 141 1.87 -50.91 -19.10
C GLY A 141 1.95 -51.01 -17.58
N VAL A 142 0.81 -51.32 -16.95
CA VAL A 142 0.57 -51.33 -15.48
C VAL A 142 0.29 -49.93 -14.90
N GLY A 143 -0.96 -49.48 -15.07
CA GLY A 143 -1.49 -48.23 -14.47
C GLY A 143 -3.00 -48.22 -14.23
N MET A 144 -3.69 -49.35 -14.36
CA MET A 144 -5.13 -49.46 -14.12
C MET A 144 -5.42 -49.52 -12.60
N THR A 145 -5.30 -48.40 -11.90
CA THR A 145 -5.88 -48.24 -10.55
C THR A 145 -7.37 -47.87 -10.64
N ALA A 146 -8.11 -48.62 -11.46
CA ALA A 146 -9.55 -48.75 -11.32
C ALA A 146 -9.82 -49.96 -10.41
N LEU A 147 -10.44 -49.71 -9.26
CA LEU A 147 -11.10 -50.71 -8.39
C LEU A 147 -10.27 -51.99 -8.15
N GLY A 148 -9.34 -51.93 -7.19
CA GLY A 148 -8.49 -53.06 -6.83
C GLY A 148 -9.26 -54.29 -6.32
N GLY A 149 -9.45 -55.27 -7.20
CA GLY A 149 -10.06 -56.56 -6.87
C GLY A 149 -9.67 -57.67 -7.86
N GLY A 150 -8.54 -58.34 -7.61
CA GLY A 150 -8.13 -59.55 -8.34
C GLY A 150 -6.80 -59.43 -9.10
N GLN A 151 -5.75 -60.08 -8.56
CA GLN A 151 -4.45 -60.19 -9.24
C GLN A 151 -4.55 -61.10 -10.47
N SER A 152 -4.46 -60.52 -11.66
CA SER A 152 -4.44 -61.26 -12.93
C SER A 152 -3.01 -61.40 -13.45
N TYR A 153 -2.58 -62.64 -13.71
CA TYR A 153 -1.25 -62.99 -14.19
C TYR A 153 -1.25 -63.11 -15.72
N ILE A 154 -0.59 -62.22 -16.44
CA ILE A 154 -0.62 -62.16 -17.91
C ILE A 154 0.63 -62.80 -18.52
N CYS A 155 0.48 -63.59 -19.59
CA CYS A 155 1.61 -64.22 -20.28
C CYS A 155 2.39 -63.21 -21.15
N PRO A 156 3.71 -63.03 -20.93
CA PRO A 156 4.51 -62.05 -21.69
C PRO A 156 4.77 -62.44 -23.15
N GLN A 157 4.39 -63.65 -23.59
CA GLN A 157 4.63 -64.13 -24.97
C GLN A 157 3.38 -64.23 -25.84
N CYS A 158 2.17 -64.13 -25.26
CA CYS A 158 0.91 -64.18 -26.03
C CYS A 158 -0.20 -63.27 -25.48
N GLY A 159 -0.05 -62.67 -24.30
CA GLY A 159 -1.08 -61.83 -23.68
C GLY A 159 -2.21 -62.59 -22.94
N ASP A 160 -2.19 -63.93 -22.92
CA ASP A 160 -3.21 -64.73 -22.21
C ASP A 160 -3.20 -64.41 -20.70
N ALA A 161 -4.38 -64.08 -20.15
CA ALA A 161 -4.58 -63.74 -18.75
C ALA A 161 -5.01 -64.94 -17.90
N TYR A 162 -4.39 -65.10 -16.73
CA TYR A 162 -4.63 -66.20 -15.79
C TYR A 162 -4.97 -65.69 -14.40
N THR A 163 -6.00 -66.28 -13.78
CA THR A 163 -6.39 -66.00 -12.39
C THR A 163 -5.46 -66.59 -11.33
N LYS A 164 -4.49 -67.44 -11.74
CA LYS A 164 -3.53 -68.10 -10.86
C LYS A 164 -2.14 -68.16 -11.47
N LYS A 165 -1.12 -67.99 -10.63
CA LYS A 165 0.30 -68.06 -11.01
C LYS A 165 0.71 -69.44 -11.53
N GLU A 166 0.14 -70.53 -11.00
CA GLU A 166 0.43 -71.88 -11.52
C GLU A 166 -0.11 -72.08 -12.94
N SER A 167 -1.28 -71.51 -13.26
CA SER A 167 -1.87 -71.60 -14.60
C SER A 167 -1.01 -70.89 -15.65
N LEU A 168 -0.53 -69.68 -15.34
CA LEU A 168 0.46 -68.97 -16.15
C LEU A 168 1.72 -69.83 -16.38
N GLN A 169 2.30 -70.39 -15.32
CA GLN A 169 3.51 -71.22 -15.43
C GLN A 169 3.26 -72.54 -16.18
N SER A 170 2.05 -73.09 -16.13
CA SER A 170 1.66 -74.29 -16.88
C SER A 170 1.48 -73.96 -18.37
N HIS A 171 0.87 -72.82 -18.69
CA HIS A 171 0.80 -72.29 -20.05
C HIS A 171 2.19 -72.07 -20.65
N VAL A 172 3.07 -71.32 -19.98
CA VAL A 172 4.44 -71.07 -20.46
C VAL A 172 5.20 -72.39 -20.67
N ARG A 173 5.06 -73.37 -19.77
CA ARG A 173 5.69 -74.70 -19.94
C ARG A 173 5.07 -75.56 -21.05
N LYS A 174 3.80 -75.34 -21.44
CA LYS A 174 3.12 -76.15 -22.47
C LYS A 174 3.13 -75.52 -23.86
N ARG A 175 3.13 -74.18 -23.97
CA ARG A 175 3.06 -73.43 -25.22
C ARG A 175 4.39 -72.83 -25.65
N HIS A 176 5.28 -72.55 -24.70
CA HIS A 176 6.49 -71.76 -24.94
C HIS A 176 7.81 -72.48 -24.57
N ALA A 177 7.76 -73.73 -24.10
CA ALA A 177 8.95 -74.51 -23.76
C ALA A 177 9.72 -75.10 -24.96
N ALA A 178 9.26 -74.88 -26.20
CA ALA A 178 9.77 -75.54 -27.40
C ALA A 178 10.96 -74.83 -28.10
N VAL A 179 11.44 -73.69 -27.59
CA VAL A 179 12.53 -72.91 -28.21
C VAL A 179 13.65 -72.63 -27.22
N LYS A 180 14.49 -73.65 -26.95
CA LYS A 180 15.78 -73.49 -26.27
C LYS A 180 16.75 -74.65 -26.59
N ASN A 181 17.39 -74.57 -27.75
CA ASN A 181 18.61 -75.31 -28.09
C ASN A 181 19.46 -74.39 -29.00
N GLY A 182 20.59 -73.91 -28.49
CA GLY A 182 21.44 -72.94 -29.21
C GLY A 182 22.41 -72.18 -28.30
N ALA A 183 23.60 -72.77 -28.11
CA ALA A 183 24.89 -72.17 -27.74
C ALA A 183 24.96 -70.94 -26.79
N SER A 184 25.56 -71.17 -25.61
CA SER A 184 26.34 -70.19 -24.82
C SER A 184 27.78 -70.08 -25.41
N PRO A 185 28.74 -69.31 -24.84
CA PRO A 185 28.66 -68.18 -23.88
C PRO A 185 29.52 -66.94 -24.28
N GLN A 186 29.31 -65.76 -23.65
CA GLN A 186 30.36 -64.92 -23.00
C GLN A 186 29.94 -63.45 -22.70
N SER A 187 30.50 -62.92 -21.60
CA SER A 187 30.74 -61.49 -21.24
C SER A 187 29.60 -60.45 -21.17
N GLN A 188 29.31 -60.02 -19.92
CA GLN A 188 29.06 -58.64 -19.42
C GLN A 188 28.11 -57.72 -20.22
N PRO A 189 27.01 -57.19 -19.62
CA PRO A 189 27.15 -56.18 -18.56
C PRO A 189 26.01 -56.14 -17.50
N GLN A 190 26.18 -56.73 -16.31
CA GLN A 190 25.14 -56.70 -15.25
C GLN A 190 25.21 -55.48 -14.30
N GLU A 191 26.23 -54.63 -14.37
CA GLU A 191 26.35 -53.45 -13.50
C GLU A 191 25.63 -52.21 -14.04
N VAL A 192 25.49 -52.09 -15.37
CA VAL A 192 24.90 -50.89 -16.01
C VAL A 192 23.38 -50.82 -15.80
N GLU A 193 22.68 -51.95 -15.88
CA GLU A 193 21.23 -52.01 -15.64
C GLU A 193 20.88 -51.76 -14.16
N LYS A 194 21.73 -52.22 -13.25
CA LYS A 194 21.56 -52.02 -11.81
C LYS A 194 21.79 -50.57 -11.39
N THR A 195 22.83 -49.92 -11.92
CA THR A 195 23.10 -48.49 -11.67
C THR A 195 22.04 -47.58 -12.30
N ALA A 196 21.49 -47.93 -13.46
CA ALA A 196 20.35 -47.20 -14.05
C ALA A 196 19.09 -47.29 -13.17
N TYR A 197 18.77 -48.47 -12.63
CA TYR A 197 17.65 -48.66 -11.72
C TYR A 197 17.83 -47.91 -10.38
N GLU A 198 19.05 -47.94 -9.82
CA GLU A 198 19.39 -47.17 -8.61
C GLU A 198 19.29 -45.65 -8.85
N ALA A 199 19.73 -45.14 -10.01
CA ALA A 199 19.57 -43.74 -10.40
C ALA A 199 18.09 -43.35 -10.58
N GLN A 200 17.27 -44.21 -11.20
CA GLN A 200 15.83 -43.99 -11.35
C GLN A 200 15.11 -43.96 -9.99
N LEU A 201 15.48 -44.84 -9.07
CA LEU A 201 14.93 -44.87 -7.71
C LEU A 201 15.32 -43.61 -6.92
N LEU A 202 16.56 -43.11 -7.08
CA LEU A 202 17.01 -41.86 -6.46
C LEU A 202 16.28 -40.65 -7.05
N GLN A 203 16.06 -40.63 -8.37
CA GLN A 203 15.27 -39.59 -9.04
C GLN A 203 13.80 -39.61 -8.58
N GLN A 204 13.20 -40.79 -8.41
CA GLN A 204 11.85 -40.94 -7.88
C GLN A 204 11.75 -40.40 -6.44
N ARG A 205 12.72 -40.69 -5.58
CA ARG A 205 12.77 -40.13 -4.22
C ARG A 205 12.89 -38.61 -4.23
N GLN A 206 13.77 -38.05 -5.05
CA GLN A 206 13.90 -36.58 -5.19
C GLN A 206 12.63 -35.92 -5.73
N LEU A 207 11.84 -36.62 -6.55
CA LEU A 207 10.54 -36.13 -7.01
C LEU A 207 9.49 -36.20 -5.89
N GLN A 208 9.45 -37.28 -5.10
CA GLN A 208 8.57 -37.40 -3.92
C GLN A 208 8.87 -36.30 -2.88
N GLU A 209 10.14 -36.09 -2.52
CA GLU A 209 10.56 -35.00 -1.61
C GLU A 209 10.17 -33.61 -2.14
N LYS A 210 10.21 -33.39 -3.45
CA LYS A 210 9.76 -32.13 -4.08
C LYS A 210 8.24 -31.98 -4.02
N VAL A 211 7.46 -33.04 -4.25
CA VAL A 211 6.00 -33.02 -4.12
C VAL A 211 5.60 -32.72 -2.68
N GLU A 212 6.13 -33.46 -1.72
CA GLU A 212 5.87 -33.24 -0.28
C GLU A 212 6.24 -31.81 0.15
N LYS A 213 7.37 -31.27 -0.35
CA LYS A 213 7.75 -29.87 -0.08
C LYS A 213 6.79 -28.85 -0.70
N LEU A 214 6.25 -29.12 -1.90
CA LEU A 214 5.27 -28.26 -2.55
C LEU A 214 3.90 -28.32 -1.87
N GLU A 215 3.46 -29.50 -1.40
CA GLU A 215 2.24 -29.68 -0.61
C GLU A 215 2.33 -28.92 0.72
N ASN A 216 3.46 -29.05 1.44
CA ASN A 216 3.72 -28.29 2.66
C ASN A 216 3.75 -26.76 2.46
N LEU A 217 4.22 -26.28 1.30
CA LEU A 217 4.17 -24.86 0.95
C LEU A 217 2.74 -24.41 0.62
N LEU A 218 2.00 -25.24 -0.11
CA LEU A 218 0.62 -24.96 -0.49
C LEU A 218 -0.32 -24.94 0.73
N GLU A 219 -0.09 -25.81 1.73
CA GLU A 219 -0.87 -25.79 2.98
C GLU A 219 -0.56 -24.54 3.82
N LYS A 220 0.71 -24.15 3.93
CA LYS A 220 1.10 -22.89 4.59
C LYS A 220 0.50 -21.66 3.91
N GLU A 221 0.40 -21.65 2.58
CA GLU A 221 -0.23 -20.54 1.85
C GLU A 221 -1.76 -20.54 2.01
N LYS A 222 -2.42 -21.70 2.10
CA LYS A 222 -3.84 -21.78 2.51
C LYS A 222 -4.03 -21.19 3.90
N GLU A 223 -3.28 -21.66 4.91
CA GLU A 223 -3.38 -21.13 6.28
C GLU A 223 -3.18 -19.61 6.33
N ARG A 224 -2.21 -19.10 5.57
CA ARG A 224 -1.97 -17.65 5.46
C ARG A 224 -3.17 -16.93 4.82
N ASN A 225 -3.72 -17.46 3.74
CA ASN A 225 -4.88 -16.89 3.07
C ASN A 225 -6.14 -16.94 3.93
N ASP A 226 -6.36 -18.02 4.68
CA ASP A 226 -7.51 -18.18 5.58
C ASP A 226 -7.43 -17.20 6.77
N ARG A 227 -6.23 -16.97 7.32
CA ARG A 227 -5.98 -15.90 8.31
C ARG A 227 -6.31 -14.52 7.73
N ILE A 228 -5.85 -14.22 6.51
CA ILE A 228 -6.16 -12.93 5.84
C ILE A 228 -7.67 -12.77 5.59
N GLN A 229 -8.38 -13.84 5.19
CA GLN A 229 -9.83 -13.81 5.01
C GLN A 229 -10.57 -13.59 6.33
N HIS A 230 -10.16 -14.28 7.40
CA HIS A 230 -10.69 -14.10 8.74
C HIS A 230 -10.50 -12.66 9.24
N ASP A 231 -9.29 -12.12 9.12
CA ASP A 231 -8.97 -10.76 9.58
C ASP A 231 -9.67 -9.69 8.74
N SER A 232 -9.78 -9.89 7.43
CA SER A 232 -10.59 -9.03 6.55
C SER A 232 -12.08 -9.06 6.90
N MET A 233 -12.62 -10.23 7.26
CA MET A 233 -14.01 -10.37 7.70
C MET A 233 -14.23 -9.70 9.07
N MET A 234 -13.28 -9.83 9.99
CA MET A 234 -13.31 -9.15 11.28
C MET A 234 -13.25 -7.62 11.12
N MET A 235 -12.40 -7.12 10.22
CA MET A 235 -12.30 -5.69 9.91
C MET A 235 -13.59 -5.16 9.27
N LEU A 236 -14.22 -5.93 8.37
CA LEU A 236 -15.53 -5.59 7.80
C LEU A 236 -16.63 -5.56 8.88
N MET A 237 -16.63 -6.52 9.80
CA MET A 237 -17.62 -6.57 10.89
C MET A 237 -17.44 -5.39 11.87
N GLN A 238 -16.20 -5.00 12.17
CA GLN A 238 -15.90 -3.80 12.97
C GLN A 238 -16.37 -2.52 12.27
N ALA A 239 -16.15 -2.38 10.96
CA ALA A 239 -16.62 -1.24 10.18
C ALA A 239 -18.17 -1.16 10.14
N ALA A 240 -18.84 -2.30 9.92
CA ALA A 240 -20.30 -2.37 9.88
C ALA A 240 -20.95 -2.08 11.25
N MET A 241 -20.35 -2.54 12.35
CA MET A 241 -20.83 -2.25 13.71
C MET A 241 -20.50 -0.81 14.14
N GLY A 242 -19.36 -0.27 13.72
CA GLY A 242 -18.94 1.11 14.00
C GLY A 242 -19.80 2.17 13.30
N GLY A 243 -20.35 1.85 12.14
CA GLY A 243 -21.25 2.75 11.40
C GLY A 243 -22.68 2.88 11.96
N ALA A 244 -23.03 2.15 13.03
CA ALA A 244 -24.42 1.98 13.47
C ALA A 244 -24.72 2.31 14.94
N GLN A 245 -23.76 2.85 15.73
CA GLN A 245 -24.04 3.34 17.10
C GLN A 245 -23.30 4.64 17.47
N THR A 246 -23.87 5.77 17.07
CA THR A 246 -23.80 7.03 17.86
C THR A 246 -25.18 7.36 18.41
N LYS A 247 -25.80 6.40 19.11
CA LYS A 247 -26.92 6.68 20.01
C LYS A 247 -26.37 7.07 21.37
N THR A 248 -26.63 8.32 21.73
CA THR A 248 -26.62 8.90 23.08
C THR A 248 -26.46 7.89 24.24
N PRO A 249 -25.44 8.04 25.12
CA PRO A 249 -25.37 7.24 26.34
C PRO A 249 -26.51 7.66 27.28
N SER A 250 -27.56 6.83 27.35
CA SER A 250 -28.56 6.93 28.41
C SER A 250 -27.89 6.53 29.74
N PRO A 251 -27.97 7.33 30.81
CA PRO A 251 -27.34 6.99 32.08
C PRO A 251 -28.15 5.90 32.79
N SER A 252 -27.54 4.73 32.98
CA SER A 252 -28.06 3.73 33.93
C SER A 252 -27.84 4.22 35.38
N PRO A 253 -28.79 3.97 36.29
CA PRO A 253 -28.70 4.49 37.66
C PRO A 253 -27.66 3.71 38.48
N MET A 254 -26.71 4.43 39.06
CA MET A 254 -25.83 3.93 40.14
C MET A 254 -26.35 4.40 41.50
N PRO A 255 -26.10 3.63 42.59
CA PRO A 255 -26.68 3.90 43.91
C PRO A 255 -26.11 5.17 44.56
N PRO A 256 -26.84 5.81 45.48
CA PRO A 256 -26.46 7.11 46.03
C PRO A 256 -25.30 7.01 47.04
N PRO A 257 -24.40 8.01 47.09
CA PRO A 257 -23.45 8.20 48.19
C PRO A 257 -24.17 8.76 49.45
N PRO A 258 -23.56 8.66 50.64
CA PRO A 258 -24.16 9.16 51.89
C PRO A 258 -24.18 10.71 51.94
N PRO A 259 -25.09 11.31 52.74
CA PRO A 259 -25.39 12.74 52.67
C PRO A 259 -24.46 13.61 53.52
N PRO A 260 -24.15 14.85 53.08
CA PRO A 260 -23.88 15.98 53.94
C PRO A 260 -25.15 16.85 54.13
N ALA A 261 -25.15 17.67 55.19
CA ALA A 261 -26.36 18.25 55.77
C ALA A 261 -26.93 19.52 55.08
N THR A 262 -28.26 19.59 55.03
CA THR A 262 -29.15 20.76 55.23
C THR A 262 -28.96 22.08 54.44
N ALA A 263 -30.00 22.40 53.63
CA ALA A 263 -30.75 23.69 53.51
C ALA A 263 -31.05 24.04 52.02
N THR A 264 -32.26 23.82 51.48
CA THR A 264 -33.43 24.75 51.44
C THR A 264 -33.08 26.19 51.00
N ALA A 265 -33.71 26.86 50.02
CA ALA A 265 -34.89 26.63 49.16
C ALA A 265 -35.01 27.80 48.12
N ALA A 266 -35.81 27.83 47.04
CA ALA A 266 -36.47 26.84 46.16
C ALA A 266 -37.19 27.58 44.98
N VAL A 267 -37.61 26.86 43.91
CA VAL A 267 -38.67 27.26 42.91
C VAL A 267 -38.36 28.42 41.92
N ALA A 268 -38.75 28.43 40.62
CA ALA A 268 -39.08 27.39 39.61
C ALA A 268 -39.26 28.02 38.19
N ALA A 269 -39.30 27.18 37.14
CA ALA A 269 -39.89 27.41 35.78
C ALA A 269 -39.26 28.48 34.85
N ALA A 270 -39.20 28.32 33.52
CA ALA A 270 -39.30 27.14 32.64
C ALA A 270 -38.67 27.48 31.24
N PRO A 271 -38.16 26.50 30.46
CA PRO A 271 -37.57 26.74 29.14
C PRO A 271 -38.45 26.25 27.97
N THR A 272 -38.19 26.72 26.74
CA THR A 272 -37.77 25.89 25.57
C THR A 272 -37.89 26.68 24.25
N THR A 273 -36.78 26.76 23.51
CA THR A 273 -36.69 27.43 22.21
C THR A 273 -37.01 26.47 21.05
N THR A 274 -37.47 27.01 19.92
CA THR A 274 -38.15 26.30 18.84
C THR A 274 -37.37 26.36 17.51
N GLN A 275 -37.22 25.21 16.82
CA GLN A 275 -36.89 25.09 15.38
C GLN A 275 -35.49 25.66 14.96
N LYS A 276 -34.89 25.40 13.77
CA LYS A 276 -35.21 24.56 12.59
C LYS A 276 -33.90 24.38 11.79
N GLN A 277 -33.62 23.19 11.25
CA GLN A 277 -33.50 22.94 9.79
C GLN A 277 -32.92 21.55 9.50
N GLN A 278 -33.35 21.02 8.37
CA GLN A 278 -33.19 19.64 7.94
C GLN A 278 -32.92 19.70 6.44
N THR A 279 -31.73 19.28 6.01
CA THR A 279 -31.42 19.06 4.59
C THR A 279 -30.70 17.72 4.50
N GLN A 280 -31.27 16.82 3.70
CA GLN A 280 -30.96 15.40 3.70
C GLN A 280 -30.77 14.95 2.25
N GLU A 281 -29.53 14.99 1.76
CA GLU A 281 -29.18 14.39 0.48
C GLU A 281 -28.72 12.95 0.71
N THR A 282 -29.64 12.01 0.51
CA THR A 282 -29.36 10.56 0.50
C THR A 282 -29.31 10.10 -0.94
N LEU A 283 -28.12 10.07 -1.54
CA LEU A 283 -27.91 9.51 -2.87
C LEU A 283 -27.58 8.00 -2.80
N GLU A 284 -28.51 7.23 -3.36
CA GLU A 284 -28.31 5.96 -4.07
C GLU A 284 -27.56 4.81 -3.37
N ARG A 285 -28.33 4.10 -2.55
CA ARG A 285 -28.14 2.67 -2.24
C ARG A 285 -28.36 1.82 -3.50
N SER A 286 -27.28 1.38 -4.15
CA SER A 286 -27.35 0.42 -5.26
C SER A 286 -27.23 -1.04 -4.76
N PRO A 287 -28.19 -1.94 -5.05
CA PRO A 287 -28.14 -3.32 -4.58
C PRO A 287 -27.35 -4.21 -5.56
N GLN A 288 -26.13 -4.61 -5.19
CA GLN A 288 -25.43 -5.66 -5.92
C GLN A 288 -26.09 -7.02 -5.68
N PHE A 289 -26.74 -7.55 -6.71
CA PHE A 289 -27.29 -8.89 -6.73
C PHE A 289 -26.18 -9.94 -6.71
N HIS A 290 -25.93 -10.56 -5.56
CA HIS A 290 -25.21 -11.83 -5.52
C HIS A 290 -26.15 -12.97 -5.92
N ALA A 291 -26.07 -13.37 -7.19
CA ALA A 291 -26.73 -14.58 -7.67
C ALA A 291 -26.09 -15.84 -7.05
N PRO A 292 -26.88 -16.88 -6.71
CA PRO A 292 -26.34 -18.15 -6.23
C PRO A 292 -25.60 -18.89 -7.36
N PRO A 293 -24.62 -19.76 -7.04
CA PRO A 293 -23.87 -20.49 -8.05
C PRO A 293 -24.78 -21.50 -8.78
N LEU A 294 -24.84 -21.38 -10.11
CA LEU A 294 -25.51 -22.36 -10.97
C LEU A 294 -24.84 -23.74 -10.81
N GLN A 295 -25.63 -24.72 -10.38
CA GLN A 295 -25.26 -26.13 -10.46
C GLN A 295 -25.21 -26.55 -11.93
N VAL A 296 -24.04 -26.94 -12.42
CA VAL A 296 -23.85 -27.44 -13.79
C VAL A 296 -23.81 -28.97 -13.76
N PRO A 297 -24.61 -29.70 -14.58
CA PRO A 297 -24.61 -31.16 -14.59
C PRO A 297 -23.28 -31.75 -15.11
N PRO A 298 -22.76 -32.84 -14.54
CA PRO A 298 -21.47 -33.41 -14.91
C PRO A 298 -21.58 -34.43 -16.06
N GLU A 299 -22.22 -34.07 -17.18
CA GLU A 299 -22.29 -34.95 -18.37
C GLU A 299 -21.92 -34.22 -19.67
N VAL A 300 -20.63 -33.99 -19.85
CA VAL A 300 -20.02 -33.95 -21.19
C VAL A 300 -18.93 -35.00 -21.22
N SER A 301 -19.21 -36.11 -21.91
CA SER A 301 -18.26 -37.21 -22.10
C SER A 301 -16.95 -36.67 -22.65
N ALA A 302 -15.88 -36.80 -21.86
CA ALA A 302 -14.58 -36.26 -22.20
C ALA A 302 -13.97 -37.07 -23.35
N ILE A 303 -14.14 -36.58 -24.59
CA ILE A 303 -13.26 -36.95 -25.69
C ILE A 303 -11.84 -36.64 -25.20
N PRO A 304 -10.92 -37.62 -25.09
CA PRO A 304 -9.57 -37.34 -24.66
C PRO A 304 -8.84 -36.63 -25.80
N VAL A 305 -8.93 -35.29 -25.80
CA VAL A 305 -8.15 -34.42 -26.67
C VAL A 305 -6.70 -34.54 -26.22
N MET A 306 -6.00 -35.51 -26.80
CA MET A 306 -4.59 -35.75 -26.55
C MET A 306 -3.81 -34.46 -26.84
N PRO A 307 -3.16 -33.83 -25.83
CA PRO A 307 -2.41 -32.61 -26.06
C PRO A 307 -1.29 -32.88 -27.07
N ASP A 308 -1.11 -32.00 -28.07
CA ASP A 308 0.07 -32.09 -28.94
C ASP A 308 1.32 -31.85 -28.10
N ILE A 309 2.00 -32.96 -27.74
CA ILE A 309 3.22 -32.95 -26.94
C ILE A 309 4.31 -32.13 -27.63
N ALA A 310 4.35 -32.14 -28.97
CA ALA A 310 5.29 -31.32 -29.72
C ALA A 310 4.92 -29.83 -29.66
N ALA A 311 3.64 -29.46 -29.63
CA ALA A 311 3.22 -28.07 -29.37
C ALA A 311 3.59 -27.63 -27.95
N LEU A 312 3.41 -28.49 -26.95
CA LEU A 312 3.77 -28.18 -25.57
C LEU A 312 5.29 -28.04 -25.38
N GLN A 313 6.09 -28.89 -26.04
CA GLN A 313 7.55 -28.78 -26.09
C GLN A 313 7.99 -27.49 -26.80
N ARG A 314 7.40 -27.15 -27.96
CA ARG A 314 7.65 -25.87 -28.65
C ARG A 314 7.33 -24.68 -27.74
N TYR A 315 6.17 -24.68 -27.06
CA TYR A 315 5.78 -23.63 -26.11
C TYR A 315 6.77 -23.49 -24.95
N ASN A 316 7.19 -24.61 -24.34
CA ASN A 316 8.16 -24.59 -23.24
C ASN A 316 9.54 -24.08 -23.69
N MET A 317 10.01 -24.45 -24.88
CA MET A 317 11.25 -23.90 -25.46
C MET A 317 11.13 -22.40 -25.72
N THR A 318 10.02 -21.92 -26.31
CA THR A 318 9.77 -20.49 -26.50
C THR A 318 9.77 -19.75 -25.17
N ARG A 319 9.11 -20.28 -24.12
CA ARG A 319 9.10 -19.68 -22.78
C ARG A 319 10.48 -19.64 -22.13
N GLN A 320 11.29 -20.69 -22.28
CA GLN A 320 12.66 -20.68 -21.78
C GLN A 320 13.55 -19.67 -22.52
N GLN A 321 13.35 -19.51 -23.82
CA GLN A 321 14.05 -18.50 -24.63
C GLN A 321 13.61 -17.07 -24.26
N GLU A 322 12.31 -16.82 -24.06
CA GLU A 322 11.80 -15.55 -23.53
C GLU A 322 12.38 -15.22 -22.15
N ALA A 323 12.46 -16.19 -21.24
CA ALA A 323 13.05 -15.99 -19.91
C ALA A 323 14.54 -15.64 -19.99
N ALA A 324 15.29 -16.31 -20.87
CA ALA A 324 16.70 -16.00 -21.13
C ALA A 324 16.89 -14.60 -21.75
N ASN A 325 16.08 -14.23 -22.75
CA ASN A 325 16.10 -12.90 -23.36
C ASN A 325 15.78 -11.79 -22.32
N ASN A 326 14.78 -11.99 -21.47
CA ASN A 326 14.44 -11.04 -20.39
C ASN A 326 15.51 -10.96 -19.28
N ALA A 327 16.34 -11.98 -19.10
CA ALA A 327 17.51 -11.92 -18.23
C ALA A 327 18.66 -11.13 -18.87
N LEU A 328 18.89 -11.30 -20.18
CA LEU A 328 19.87 -10.52 -20.95
C LEU A 328 19.50 -9.02 -21.01
N LEU A 329 18.23 -8.68 -21.24
CA LEU A 329 17.76 -7.30 -21.23
C LEU A 329 18.01 -6.60 -19.88
N ARG A 330 17.72 -7.29 -18.75
CA ARG A 330 18.06 -6.77 -17.42
C ARG A 330 19.56 -6.53 -17.25
N LYS A 331 20.41 -7.45 -17.74
CA LYS A 331 21.87 -7.27 -17.71
C LYS A 331 22.37 -6.13 -18.60
N ILE A 332 21.71 -5.85 -19.72
CA ILE A 332 22.01 -4.67 -20.55
C ILE A 332 21.66 -3.39 -19.78
N SER A 333 20.47 -3.30 -19.18
CA SER A 333 20.08 -2.10 -18.40
C SER A 333 20.96 -1.88 -17.15
N GLU A 334 21.41 -2.95 -16.47
CA GLU A 334 22.40 -2.85 -15.39
C GLU A 334 23.74 -2.27 -15.90
N LEU A 335 24.22 -2.71 -17.07
CA LEU A 335 25.45 -2.20 -17.69
C LEU A 335 25.30 -0.75 -18.18
N GLU A 336 24.13 -0.38 -18.72
CA GLU A 336 23.83 0.99 -19.14
C GLU A 336 23.85 1.95 -17.94
N ALA A 337 23.25 1.56 -16.80
CA ALA A 337 23.32 2.34 -15.56
C ALA A 337 24.76 2.53 -15.08
N LEU A 338 25.56 1.45 -15.03
CA LEU A 338 26.98 1.52 -14.66
C LEU A 338 27.80 2.40 -15.63
N ILE A 339 27.50 2.40 -16.93
CA ILE A 339 28.14 3.28 -17.91
C ILE A 339 27.75 4.75 -17.67
N CYS A 340 26.52 5.03 -17.27
CA CYS A 340 26.08 6.38 -16.90
C CYS A 340 26.79 6.87 -15.62
N ASP A 341 26.89 6.05 -14.58
CA ASP A 341 27.59 6.38 -13.34
C ASP A 341 29.10 6.58 -13.55
N LEU A 342 29.73 5.78 -14.42
CA LEU A 342 31.12 5.96 -14.82
C LEU A 342 31.33 7.22 -15.69
N LYS A 343 30.30 7.68 -16.42
CA LYS A 343 30.34 8.93 -17.18
C LYS A 343 30.14 10.16 -16.30
N SER A 344 29.24 10.13 -15.32
CA SER A 344 29.04 11.22 -14.36
C SER A 344 30.28 11.39 -13.48
N THR A 345 30.76 10.32 -12.83
CA THR A 345 31.99 10.38 -12.01
C THR A 345 33.22 10.82 -12.80
N LYS A 346 33.36 10.43 -14.08
CA LYS A 346 34.42 10.95 -14.95
C LYS A 346 34.25 12.44 -15.29
N LYS A 347 33.01 12.91 -15.46
CA LYS A 347 32.71 14.33 -15.66
C LYS A 347 33.06 15.14 -14.40
N ASP A 348 32.61 14.69 -13.23
CA ASP A 348 32.88 15.33 -11.95
C ASP A 348 34.40 15.38 -11.66
N THR A 349 35.12 14.30 -11.98
CA THR A 349 36.60 14.25 -11.87
C THR A 349 37.29 15.19 -12.86
N ALA A 350 36.73 15.38 -14.06
CA ALA A 350 37.26 16.32 -15.05
C ALA A 350 37.01 17.78 -14.65
N GLU A 351 35.82 18.10 -14.14
CA GLU A 351 35.47 19.43 -13.64
C GLU A 351 36.29 19.79 -12.37
N ALA A 352 36.45 18.84 -11.44
CA ALA A 352 37.32 19.02 -10.27
C ALA A 352 38.80 19.25 -10.63
N ARG A 353 39.29 18.68 -11.74
CA ARG A 353 40.67 18.89 -12.23
C ARG A 353 40.83 20.13 -13.11
N ALA A 354 39.73 20.71 -13.59
CA ALA A 354 39.72 21.96 -14.36
C ALA A 354 39.67 23.22 -13.46
N ALA A 355 39.40 23.08 -12.16
CA ALA A 355 39.48 24.17 -11.21
C ALA A 355 40.93 24.69 -11.08
N PRO A 356 41.19 25.99 -11.29
CA PRO A 356 42.54 26.54 -11.23
C PRO A 356 43.08 26.52 -9.80
N VAL A 357 44.29 26.00 -9.64
CA VAL A 357 45.03 26.00 -8.36
C VAL A 357 45.43 27.44 -8.02
N PRO A 358 45.06 28.00 -6.86
CA PRO A 358 45.57 29.28 -6.41
C PRO A 358 47.01 29.13 -5.91
N GLU A 359 47.94 29.84 -6.55
CA GLU A 359 49.38 29.85 -6.23
C GLU A 359 49.68 30.67 -4.95
N PRO A 360 50.48 30.17 -3.99
CA PRO A 360 50.72 30.85 -2.72
C PRO A 360 51.98 31.73 -2.75
N ALA A 361 51.83 33.06 -2.72
CA ALA A 361 52.96 34.00 -2.73
C ALA A 361 52.94 35.04 -1.58
N ARG A 362 53.83 34.80 -0.60
CA ARG A 362 54.57 35.70 0.30
C ARG A 362 54.04 37.14 0.58
N THR A 363 53.86 37.38 1.88
CA THR A 363 53.81 38.67 2.59
C THR A 363 55.04 39.57 2.33
N THR A 364 54.87 40.85 1.97
CA THR A 364 55.78 41.99 2.31
C THR A 364 55.12 43.38 2.10
N VAL A 365 54.66 44.00 3.19
CA VAL A 365 54.93 45.39 3.66
C VAL A 365 55.08 46.57 2.63
N THR A 366 54.03 47.40 2.56
CA THR A 366 54.01 48.90 2.63
C THR A 366 54.32 49.83 1.43
N ALA A 367 53.56 50.94 1.42
CA ALA A 367 53.72 52.26 0.77
C ALA A 367 52.89 52.56 -0.51
N THR A 368 52.36 53.78 -0.55
CA THR A 368 51.23 54.26 -1.37
C THR A 368 51.62 55.10 -2.61
N PRO A 369 50.71 55.30 -3.60
CA PRO A 369 50.99 55.87 -4.93
C PRO A 369 50.81 57.41 -4.98
N PRO A 370 50.76 58.06 -6.17
CA PRO A 370 49.42 58.38 -6.70
C PRO A 370 49.25 58.61 -8.25
N MET A 371 47.95 58.67 -8.65
CA MET A 371 47.31 59.42 -9.76
C MET A 371 47.24 58.91 -11.24
N GLU A 372 46.06 59.21 -11.82
CA GLU A 372 45.63 59.28 -13.25
C GLU A 372 45.44 57.99 -14.10
N VAL A 373 44.47 57.84 -15.03
CA VAL A 373 43.18 58.53 -15.31
C VAL A 373 42.28 57.60 -16.20
N SER A 374 40.94 57.67 -16.03
CA SER A 374 39.85 57.24 -16.95
C SER A 374 39.65 55.76 -17.36
N SER A 375 38.41 55.26 -17.19
CA SER A 375 37.93 53.93 -17.60
C SER A 375 36.56 53.99 -18.27
N ARG A 376 36.36 53.34 -19.44
CA ARG A 376 35.02 52.95 -19.95
C ARG A 376 35.05 51.88 -21.07
N PRO A 377 34.43 50.70 -20.88
CA PRO A 377 34.10 49.75 -21.96
C PRO A 377 32.59 49.75 -22.36
N PRO A 378 32.19 49.04 -23.45
CA PRO A 378 30.92 49.25 -24.17
C PRO A 378 29.77 48.23 -23.88
N PRO A 379 28.54 48.44 -24.41
CA PRO A 379 27.33 47.61 -24.17
C PRO A 379 27.14 46.44 -25.18
N PRO A 380 26.14 45.53 -24.98
CA PRO A 380 26.05 44.23 -25.68
C PRO A 380 25.19 44.22 -26.97
N PRO A 381 25.30 43.17 -27.82
CA PRO A 381 24.52 43.04 -29.05
C PRO A 381 23.16 42.35 -28.87
N SER A 382 22.19 42.69 -29.72
CA SER A 382 20.86 42.08 -29.78
C SER A 382 20.74 41.06 -30.92
N THR A 383 20.01 39.96 -30.68
CA THR A 383 19.67 38.96 -31.71
C THR A 383 18.19 38.98 -32.06
N GLN A 384 17.86 39.43 -33.26
CA GLN A 384 16.63 39.05 -33.97
C GLN A 384 16.99 38.02 -35.05
N THR A 385 16.19 36.95 -35.24
CA THR A 385 15.99 36.28 -36.56
C THR A 385 14.79 35.30 -36.50
N LYS A 386 13.71 35.70 -37.18
CA LYS A 386 12.81 34.96 -38.09
C LYS A 386 12.22 33.56 -37.74
N GLN A 387 10.95 33.45 -38.16
CA GLN A 387 10.30 32.33 -38.90
C GLN A 387 9.78 31.13 -38.06
N LYS A 388 8.66 30.45 -38.39
CA LYS A 388 7.62 30.60 -39.46
C LYS A 388 6.34 29.83 -39.00
N GLU A 389 5.20 30.00 -39.69
CA GLU A 389 3.94 29.19 -39.72
C GLU A 389 3.87 27.89 -38.87
N GLN A 390 2.74 27.53 -38.23
CA GLN A 390 1.49 27.18 -38.94
C GLN A 390 0.22 27.24 -38.05
N GLN A 391 -0.92 26.85 -38.64
CA GLN A 391 -2.29 27.21 -38.26
C GLN A 391 -3.13 25.95 -37.96
N GLN A 392 -4.27 26.12 -37.26
CA GLN A 392 -5.38 25.14 -37.11
C GLN A 392 -5.02 23.90 -36.25
N SER A 393 -5.91 23.25 -35.49
CA SER A 393 -7.36 23.38 -35.26
C SER A 393 -7.79 22.67 -33.97
N SER A 394 -8.87 23.16 -33.34
CA SER A 394 -9.85 22.39 -32.53
C SER A 394 -9.37 21.33 -31.53
N THR A 395 -9.38 21.67 -30.23
CA THR A 395 -10.30 21.06 -29.23
C THR A 395 -10.55 22.10 -28.14
#